data_AF-A0A7W2ICY8-F1
#
_entry.id   AF-A0A7W2ICY8-F1
#
_cell.length_a   1.000
_cell.length_b   1.000
_cell.length_c   1.000
_cell.angle_alpha   90.00
_cell.angle_beta   90.00
_cell.angle_gamma   90.00
#
_symmetry.space_group_name_H-M   'P 1'
#
loop_
_entity.id
_entity.type
_entity.pdbx_description
1 polymer ?
#
loop_
_entity_poly.entity_id
_entity_poly.type
_entity_poly.pdbx_seq_one_letter_code
_entity_poly.pdbx_strand_id
1 'polypeptide(L)'
;MPNLVVSPTGRSAAYAPSAALAVEQALPAAAPAAPAGGVKLSPEGLAAIRQDAVQGPDPDATPLQWESPARDKITSLLARNFFQPSLAGRLHGLGSALLARFYGDGADITQSARQPRNGAELYSPAAAAALAKPVAHGQGDNRIALSIATTSGAQVSLTLDSGDDGLAVQMKTTGTLNPAERAALAKLSDAFQEAVDGIAQSPPQLKLGGMLQFDPAVLASVDLHSVVKVATEPETTQTLDLHADGAHRKVSFSGAAGAVNVNVDMSQIAALGNKAQQAAAVGSYLQQVDLAAARGHGDASLVAMFKDAFAEMNSGYDAASVPATQGAGVGGLTLSGEDHALLTGLADFDAGITQTSKSVNRMRPAEHDGFSYQVSQSTSIGGRSQGNRFIAQHQRSQLSASYHMPAVPGGQLRLDGGPEDQNYDYYQIDDNASSDAMMAYDQGHLKTASLRQSAEQSTHVMKYAMGKLIADRTTPNQHSLQRDLVEALAPDLKGERPRSLDEIQRRQQQLREVAGLVPLQAYGTAPGV
;
A
#
# COMPACT_ATOMS: atom_id res chain seq x y z
N MET A 1 51.41 -14.06 -41.82
CA MET A 1 50.87 -14.50 -43.13
C MET A 1 51.63 -15.74 -43.54
N PRO A 2 51.01 -16.86 -43.97
CA PRO A 2 49.60 -17.04 -44.37
C PRO A 2 48.83 -17.85 -43.29
N ASN A 3 47.57 -17.56 -42.91
CA ASN A 3 46.32 -17.53 -43.66
C ASN A 3 46.07 -18.78 -44.53
N LEU A 4 45.56 -19.83 -43.90
CA LEU A 4 44.80 -20.87 -44.59
C LEU A 4 43.31 -20.67 -44.33
N VAL A 5 42.66 -20.22 -45.39
CA VAL A 5 41.22 -20.21 -45.61
C VAL A 5 40.78 -21.65 -45.85
N VAL A 6 39.80 -22.12 -45.09
CA VAL A 6 39.04 -23.34 -45.43
C VAL A 6 37.57 -22.96 -45.47
N SER A 7 37.04 -22.86 -46.68
CA SER A 7 35.63 -23.08 -46.97
C SER A 7 35.46 -24.53 -47.41
N PRO A 8 34.36 -25.17 -47.02
CA PRO A 8 33.67 -26.05 -47.95
C PRO A 8 32.19 -25.70 -48.08
N THR A 9 31.81 -25.60 -49.34
CA THR A 9 30.48 -25.55 -49.92
C THR A 9 29.60 -26.77 -49.60
N GLY A 10 28.32 -26.52 -49.33
CA GLY A 10 27.19 -27.17 -50.01
C GLY A 10 26.55 -28.41 -49.36
N ARG A 11 25.34 -28.27 -48.80
CA ARG A 11 24.06 -28.56 -49.49
C ARG A 11 22.88 -28.45 -48.52
N SER A 12 21.75 -28.07 -49.11
CA SER A 12 20.45 -27.72 -48.53
C SER A 12 19.83 -28.76 -47.59
N ALA A 13 19.36 -28.29 -46.44
CA ALA A 13 18.13 -28.76 -45.82
C ALA A 13 17.44 -27.53 -45.21
N ALA A 14 16.33 -27.11 -45.81
CA ALA A 14 15.46 -26.10 -45.25
C ALA A 14 14.79 -26.68 -43.99
N TYR A 15 14.98 -26.03 -42.85
CA TYR A 15 14.18 -26.28 -41.64
C TYR A 15 13.58 -24.93 -41.21
N ALA A 16 12.38 -24.67 -41.73
CA ALA A 16 11.50 -23.60 -41.29
C ALA A 16 10.68 -24.10 -40.08
N PRO A 17 10.15 -23.20 -39.25
CA PRO A 17 9.86 -23.43 -37.84
C PRO A 17 8.60 -24.29 -37.62
N SER A 18 8.63 -25.13 -36.58
CA SER A 18 7.44 -25.85 -36.11
C SER A 18 6.41 -24.88 -35.54
N ALA A 19 5.37 -24.64 -36.33
CA ALA A 19 4.13 -24.00 -35.91
C ALA A 19 3.31 -24.98 -35.06
N ALA A 20 2.88 -24.55 -33.87
CA ALA A 20 1.87 -25.25 -33.09
C ALA A 20 0.48 -24.92 -33.67
N LEU A 21 -0.27 -25.97 -34.02
CA LEU A 21 -1.62 -25.92 -34.57
C LEU A 21 -2.62 -25.46 -33.50
N ALA A 22 -3.23 -24.30 -33.73
CA ALA A 22 -4.50 -23.91 -33.12
C ALA A 22 -5.65 -24.58 -33.89
N VAL A 23 -6.57 -25.23 -33.18
CA VAL A 23 -7.84 -25.70 -33.73
C VAL A 23 -8.90 -24.67 -33.36
N GLU A 24 -9.41 -23.99 -34.38
CA GLU A 24 -10.47 -23.00 -34.32
C GLU A 24 -11.82 -23.71 -34.53
N GLN A 25 -12.73 -23.65 -33.55
CA GLN A 25 -14.14 -23.99 -33.72
C GLN A 25 -14.98 -22.71 -33.66
N ALA A 26 -15.66 -22.41 -34.77
CA ALA A 26 -16.49 -21.24 -34.96
C ALA A 26 -17.87 -21.37 -34.29
N LEU A 27 -18.31 -20.32 -33.60
CA LEU A 27 -19.70 -20.07 -33.17
C LEU A 27 -20.22 -18.80 -33.87
N PRO A 28 -21.51 -18.73 -34.28
CA PRO A 28 -22.02 -17.67 -35.14
C PRO A 28 -22.28 -16.34 -34.40
N ALA A 29 -22.11 -15.24 -35.15
CA ALA A 29 -22.20 -13.85 -34.72
C ALA A 29 -23.61 -13.42 -34.27
N ALA A 30 -23.68 -12.64 -33.18
CA ALA A 30 -24.88 -11.98 -32.68
C ALA A 30 -24.93 -10.49 -33.09
N ALA A 31 -26.13 -10.04 -33.47
CA ALA A 31 -26.48 -8.70 -33.97
C ALA A 31 -26.62 -7.64 -32.83
N PRO A 32 -26.72 -6.32 -33.14
CA PRO A 32 -26.50 -5.25 -32.17
C PRO A 32 -27.73 -4.96 -31.29
N ALA A 33 -27.50 -4.67 -30.01
CA ALA A 33 -28.54 -4.37 -29.02
C ALA A 33 -29.06 -2.92 -29.13
N ALA A 34 -30.40 -2.80 -29.06
CA ALA A 34 -31.18 -1.56 -29.00
C ALA A 34 -31.33 -1.04 -27.53
N PRO A 35 -31.77 0.22 -27.30
CA PRO A 35 -31.60 0.90 -26.01
C PRO A 35 -32.58 0.42 -24.93
N ALA A 36 -32.10 0.45 -23.68
CA ALA A 36 -32.82 0.02 -22.47
C ALA A 36 -34.06 0.89 -22.18
N GLY A 37 -35.25 0.31 -22.36
CA GLY A 37 -36.51 0.80 -21.81
C GLY A 37 -36.71 0.33 -20.36
N GLY A 38 -37.24 1.22 -19.52
CA GLY A 38 -37.42 1.01 -18.08
C GLY A 38 -38.22 -0.24 -17.71
N VAL A 39 -37.70 -1.02 -16.76
CA VAL A 39 -38.37 -2.21 -16.22
C VAL A 39 -39.26 -1.80 -15.05
N LYS A 40 -40.58 -1.93 -15.25
CA LYS A 40 -41.55 -2.04 -14.16
C LYS A 40 -41.45 -3.46 -13.60
N LEU A 41 -41.03 -3.60 -12.33
CA LEU A 41 -41.04 -4.88 -11.62
C LEU A 41 -42.48 -5.30 -11.33
N SER A 42 -42.93 -6.41 -11.92
CA SER A 42 -44.18 -7.07 -11.54
C SER A 42 -43.96 -7.93 -10.26
N PRO A 43 -45.03 -8.21 -9.49
CA PRO A 43 -44.94 -8.98 -8.23
C PRO A 43 -44.35 -10.39 -8.37
N GLU A 44 -44.29 -10.94 -9.59
CA GLU A 44 -43.78 -12.28 -9.87
C GLU A 44 -42.24 -12.31 -9.96
N GLY A 45 -41.59 -11.18 -10.30
CA GLY A 45 -40.12 -11.05 -10.26
C GLY A 45 -39.54 -11.04 -8.84
N LEU A 46 -40.36 -10.75 -7.83
CA LEU A 46 -39.96 -10.79 -6.41
C LEU A 46 -39.94 -12.22 -5.83
N ALA A 47 -40.60 -13.19 -6.50
CA ALA A 47 -40.65 -14.57 -6.05
C ALA A 47 -39.41 -15.38 -6.50
N ALA A 48 -38.78 -15.01 -7.62
CA ALA A 48 -37.62 -15.73 -8.17
C ALA A 48 -36.29 -15.43 -7.43
N ILE A 49 -36.18 -14.30 -6.70
CA ILE A 49 -34.99 -13.98 -5.87
C ILE A 49 -34.98 -14.81 -4.57
N ARG A 50 -36.04 -15.57 -4.28
CA ARG A 50 -36.13 -16.43 -3.08
C ARG A 50 -35.51 -17.83 -3.25
N GLN A 51 -34.95 -18.18 -4.40
CA GLN A 51 -34.56 -19.58 -4.66
C GLN A 51 -33.06 -19.90 -4.61
N ASP A 52 -32.15 -18.92 -4.55
CA ASP A 52 -30.71 -19.21 -4.46
C ASP A 52 -30.01 -18.64 -3.21
N ALA A 53 -30.77 -18.39 -2.13
CA ALA A 53 -30.19 -18.11 -0.82
C ALA A 53 -31.04 -18.69 0.33
N VAL A 54 -30.38 -19.55 1.11
CA VAL A 54 -30.64 -19.90 2.51
C VAL A 54 -31.75 -20.93 2.78
N GLN A 55 -31.41 -21.87 3.67
CA GLN A 55 -32.34 -22.57 4.57
C GLN A 55 -33.51 -21.65 4.94
N GLY A 56 -34.74 -22.19 4.94
CA GLY A 56 -35.92 -21.44 5.37
C GLY A 56 -35.71 -20.79 6.75
N PRO A 57 -36.37 -19.66 7.05
CA PRO A 57 -36.25 -19.03 8.35
C PRO A 57 -36.59 -20.04 9.43
N ASP A 58 -35.64 -20.26 10.35
CA ASP A 58 -35.90 -21.01 11.57
C ASP A 58 -37.09 -20.35 12.29
N PRO A 59 -38.21 -21.04 12.50
CA PRO A 59 -39.38 -20.47 13.17
C PRO A 59 -39.11 -20.03 14.61
N ASP A 60 -37.96 -20.41 15.19
CA ASP A 60 -37.50 -20.00 16.52
C ASP A 60 -36.48 -18.83 16.52
N ALA A 61 -36.16 -18.25 15.35
CA ALA A 61 -35.24 -17.12 15.27
C ALA A 61 -35.86 -15.83 15.85
N THR A 62 -35.27 -15.31 16.93
CA THR A 62 -35.69 -14.06 17.57
C THR A 62 -35.58 -12.90 16.56
N PRO A 63 -36.61 -12.05 16.42
CA PRO A 63 -36.57 -10.93 15.49
C PRO A 63 -35.47 -9.92 15.88
N LEU A 64 -34.91 -9.23 14.88
CA LEU A 64 -33.96 -8.15 15.11
C LEU A 64 -34.60 -7.01 15.91
N GLN A 65 -33.88 -6.56 16.93
CA GLN A 65 -34.20 -5.36 17.69
C GLN A 65 -33.47 -4.16 17.07
N TRP A 66 -34.21 -3.10 16.78
CA TRP A 66 -33.73 -1.91 16.07
C TRP A 66 -33.67 -0.70 16.98
N GLU A 67 -32.62 0.11 16.86
CA GLU A 67 -32.47 1.37 17.61
C GLU A 67 -33.58 2.37 17.28
N SER A 68 -33.86 2.51 15.99
CA SER A 68 -34.89 3.40 15.47
C SER A 68 -35.79 2.65 14.50
N PRO A 69 -37.12 2.92 14.51
CA PRO A 69 -38.06 2.33 13.56
C PRO A 69 -37.96 2.93 12.13
N ALA A 70 -36.87 3.64 11.82
CA ALA A 70 -36.61 4.26 10.53
C ALA A 70 -36.72 3.26 9.36
N ARG A 71 -37.18 3.74 8.20
CA ARG A 71 -37.31 2.93 6.97
C ARG A 71 -36.48 3.52 5.83
N ASP A 72 -35.24 3.88 6.14
CA ASP A 72 -34.31 4.44 5.18
C ASP A 72 -33.44 3.35 4.51
N LYS A 73 -32.66 3.80 3.51
CA LYS A 73 -31.74 2.94 2.76
C LYS A 73 -30.73 2.25 3.70
N ILE A 74 -30.21 2.96 4.71
CA ILE A 74 -29.18 2.43 5.63
C ILE A 74 -29.76 1.33 6.51
N THR A 75 -30.96 1.52 7.05
CA THR A 75 -31.68 0.50 7.83
C THR A 75 -31.95 -0.75 6.98
N SER A 76 -32.31 -0.57 5.71
CA SER A 76 -32.50 -1.68 4.76
C SER A 76 -31.19 -2.41 4.44
N LEU A 77 -30.08 -1.68 4.30
CA LEU A 77 -28.74 -2.27 4.10
C LEU A 77 -28.32 -3.07 5.34
N LEU A 78 -28.46 -2.49 6.54
CA LEU A 78 -28.18 -3.16 7.81
C LEU A 78 -28.95 -4.48 7.94
N ALA A 79 -30.25 -4.48 7.63
CA ALA A 79 -31.10 -5.67 7.77
C ALA A 79 -30.63 -6.80 6.85
N ARG A 80 -30.26 -6.47 5.62
CA ARG A 80 -29.74 -7.44 4.64
C ARG A 80 -28.35 -7.95 5.02
N ASN A 81 -27.52 -7.06 5.56
CA ASN A 81 -26.14 -7.37 5.86
C ASN A 81 -25.96 -8.11 7.20
N PHE A 82 -26.91 -7.99 8.14
CA PHE A 82 -26.80 -8.54 9.50
C PHE A 82 -26.44 -10.04 9.53
N PHE A 83 -27.08 -10.83 8.65
CA PHE A 83 -26.90 -12.28 8.60
C PHE A 83 -25.77 -12.73 7.67
N GLN A 84 -24.97 -11.80 7.16
CA GLN A 84 -23.84 -12.17 6.31
C GLN A 84 -22.75 -12.89 7.13
N PRO A 85 -22.14 -13.95 6.58
CA PRO A 85 -21.19 -14.77 7.32
C PRO A 85 -19.80 -14.13 7.43
N SER A 86 -19.44 -13.25 6.50
CA SER A 86 -18.14 -12.56 6.50
C SER A 86 -18.29 -11.11 6.98
N LEU A 87 -17.21 -10.58 7.57
CA LEU A 87 -17.15 -9.16 7.95
C LEU A 87 -17.39 -8.25 6.73
N ALA A 88 -16.77 -8.58 5.59
CA ALA A 88 -16.97 -7.83 4.35
C ALA A 88 -18.45 -7.79 3.94
N GLY A 89 -19.16 -8.93 3.99
CA GLY A 89 -20.59 -8.98 3.71
C GLY A 89 -21.43 -8.18 4.71
N ARG A 90 -21.07 -8.22 6.00
CA ARG A 90 -21.74 -7.44 7.06
C ARG A 90 -21.58 -5.93 6.87
N LEU A 91 -20.44 -5.48 6.38
CA LEU A 91 -20.15 -4.05 6.17
C LEU A 91 -20.44 -3.55 4.75
N HIS A 92 -20.83 -4.45 3.84
CA HIS A 92 -20.94 -4.15 2.42
C HIS A 92 -21.91 -3.00 2.10
N GLY A 93 -21.38 -1.95 1.48
CA GLY A 93 -22.13 -0.76 1.05
C GLY A 93 -22.61 0.16 2.18
N LEU A 94 -22.27 -0.13 3.45
CA LEU A 94 -22.63 0.74 4.58
C LEU A 94 -21.78 2.02 4.57
N GLY A 95 -20.47 1.89 4.33
CA GLY A 95 -19.56 3.04 4.29
C GLY A 95 -19.93 4.03 3.18
N SER A 96 -20.16 3.53 1.97
CA SER A 96 -20.58 4.37 0.84
C SER A 96 -21.96 5.00 1.08
N ALA A 97 -22.91 4.26 1.65
CA ALA A 97 -24.24 4.78 1.93
C ALA A 97 -24.25 5.92 2.95
N LEU A 98 -23.34 5.91 3.94
CA LEU A 98 -23.21 7.00 4.91
C LEU A 98 -22.72 8.28 4.25
N LEU A 99 -21.59 8.24 3.54
CA LEU A 99 -21.02 9.43 2.89
C LEU A 99 -21.87 9.93 1.71
N ALA A 100 -22.55 9.03 0.99
CA ALA A 100 -23.45 9.42 -0.10
C ALA A 100 -24.65 10.28 0.38
N ARG A 101 -24.96 10.31 1.69
CA ARG A 101 -25.98 11.22 2.24
C ARG A 101 -25.65 12.69 2.01
N PHE A 102 -24.36 13.04 1.87
CA PHE A 102 -23.94 14.41 1.59
C PHE A 102 -24.29 14.89 0.17
N TYR A 103 -24.71 13.99 -0.75
CA TYR A 103 -25.38 14.41 -2.00
C TYR A 103 -26.77 15.03 -1.74
N GLY A 104 -27.39 14.73 -0.60
CA GLY A 104 -28.69 15.23 -0.18
C GLY A 104 -28.59 16.17 1.03
N ASP A 105 -29.24 15.78 2.13
CA ASP A 105 -29.34 16.59 3.35
C ASP A 105 -28.10 16.51 4.24
N GLY A 106 -27.26 15.48 4.10
CA GLY A 106 -26.10 15.24 4.96
C GLY A 106 -26.46 15.04 6.44
N ALA A 107 -27.71 14.67 6.73
CA ALA A 107 -28.18 14.60 8.12
C ALA A 107 -27.50 13.47 8.89
N ASP A 108 -27.19 13.75 10.16
CA ASP A 108 -26.68 12.79 11.12
C ASP A 108 -27.58 11.57 11.21
N ILE A 109 -26.96 10.41 11.38
CA ILE A 109 -27.68 9.14 11.52
C ILE A 109 -27.02 8.27 12.57
N THR A 110 -27.85 7.56 13.31
CA THR A 110 -27.44 6.53 14.24
C THR A 110 -28.47 5.42 14.13
N GLN A 111 -28.01 4.20 13.82
CA GLN A 111 -28.86 3.04 13.67
C GLN A 111 -28.09 1.79 14.08
N SER A 112 -28.76 0.87 14.78
CA SER A 112 -28.19 -0.42 15.12
C SER A 112 -29.25 -1.51 15.10
N ALA A 113 -28.81 -2.72 14.80
CA ALA A 113 -29.59 -3.94 14.86
C ALA A 113 -28.90 -4.93 15.79
N ARG A 114 -29.68 -5.63 16.62
CA ARG A 114 -29.19 -6.74 17.45
C ARG A 114 -30.12 -7.93 17.37
N GLN A 115 -29.54 -9.13 17.46
CA GLN A 115 -30.29 -10.36 17.64
C GLN A 115 -30.07 -10.89 19.06
N PRO A 116 -31.11 -10.90 19.92
CA PRO A 116 -31.00 -11.49 21.24
C PRO A 116 -30.59 -12.97 21.13
N ARG A 117 -29.58 -13.41 21.90
CA ARG A 117 -29.25 -14.84 21.98
C ARG A 117 -30.37 -15.59 22.70
N ASN A 118 -30.93 -16.60 22.05
CA ASN A 118 -31.88 -17.51 22.70
C ASN A 118 -31.15 -18.30 23.80
N GLY A 119 -31.63 -18.24 25.05
CA GLY A 119 -31.20 -19.16 26.11
C GLY A 119 -30.41 -18.61 27.30
N ALA A 120 -30.69 -17.41 27.80
CA ALA A 120 -30.36 -17.04 29.19
C ALA A 120 -31.42 -16.07 29.76
N GLU A 121 -32.20 -16.56 30.73
CA GLU A 121 -32.89 -15.79 31.77
C GLU A 121 -33.72 -14.54 31.36
N LEU A 122 -34.77 -14.73 30.57
CA LEU A 122 -35.83 -13.72 30.38
C LEU A 122 -36.81 -13.63 31.58
N TYR A 123 -36.34 -13.83 32.82
CA TYR A 123 -37.19 -13.79 34.01
C TYR A 123 -37.05 -12.53 34.86
N SER A 124 -36.23 -11.56 34.47
CA SER A 124 -36.11 -10.29 35.20
C SER A 124 -36.44 -9.07 34.35
N PRO A 125 -37.16 -8.07 34.91
CA PRO A 125 -37.34 -6.76 34.28
C PRO A 125 -36.01 -6.07 33.91
N ALA A 126 -34.91 -6.41 34.60
CA ALA A 126 -33.57 -5.91 34.31
C ALA A 126 -32.97 -6.53 33.03
N ALA A 127 -33.20 -7.82 32.76
CA ALA A 127 -32.80 -8.46 31.50
C ALA A 127 -33.61 -7.93 30.32
N ALA A 128 -34.91 -7.68 30.51
CA ALA A 128 -35.76 -7.01 29.52
C ALA A 128 -35.31 -5.55 29.26
N ALA A 129 -34.86 -4.82 30.29
CA ALA A 129 -34.31 -3.47 30.15
C ALA A 129 -32.91 -3.44 29.50
N ALA A 130 -32.09 -4.48 29.70
CA ALA A 130 -30.80 -4.66 29.02
C ALA A 130 -30.97 -4.97 27.51
N LEU A 131 -32.08 -5.61 27.14
CA LEU A 131 -32.52 -5.80 25.75
C LEU A 131 -33.20 -4.55 25.16
N ALA A 132 -33.71 -3.63 26.00
CA ALA A 132 -34.50 -2.48 25.55
C ALA A 132 -33.69 -1.30 24.98
N LYS A 133 -32.36 -1.38 24.95
CA LYS A 133 -31.51 -0.34 24.32
C LYS A 133 -30.56 -0.97 23.32
N PRO A 134 -30.82 -0.82 22.01
CA PRO A 134 -29.84 -1.11 20.97
C PRO A 134 -28.73 -0.06 21.05
N VAL A 135 -27.72 -0.30 21.88
CA VAL A 135 -26.50 0.51 21.85
C VAL A 135 -25.28 -0.39 22.06
N ALA A 136 -24.50 -0.53 20.99
CA ALA A 136 -23.06 -0.69 21.08
C ALA A 136 -22.40 0.00 19.89
N HIS A 137 -22.74 1.27 19.65
CA HIS A 137 -21.77 2.11 18.96
C HIS A 137 -20.49 2.07 19.79
N GLY A 138 -19.42 1.54 19.22
CA GLY A 138 -18.17 1.35 19.95
C GLY A 138 -18.09 0.15 20.91
N GLN A 139 -18.91 -0.92 20.76
CA GLN A 139 -18.67 -2.19 21.48
C GLN A 139 -18.66 -3.44 20.58
N GLY A 140 -18.64 -3.27 19.25
CA GLY A 140 -18.41 -4.40 18.35
C GLY A 140 -16.98 -4.93 18.46
N ASP A 141 -16.80 -6.24 18.23
CA ASP A 141 -15.49 -6.89 18.11
C ASP A 141 -14.69 -6.34 16.93
N ASN A 142 -15.40 -5.90 15.90
CA ASN A 142 -14.85 -5.26 14.71
C ASN A 142 -15.37 -3.83 14.61
N ARG A 143 -14.47 -2.89 14.40
CA ARG A 143 -14.78 -1.46 14.28
C ARG A 143 -13.99 -0.84 13.14
N ILE A 144 -14.67 0.02 12.39
CA ILE A 144 -14.05 0.92 11.41
C ILE A 144 -14.60 2.31 11.65
N ALA A 145 -13.73 3.27 11.92
CA ALA A 145 -14.05 4.66 12.20
C ALA A 145 -13.35 5.59 11.21
N LEU A 146 -14.07 6.55 10.65
CA LEU A 146 -13.56 7.57 9.74
C LEU A 146 -13.84 8.94 10.33
N SER A 147 -12.81 9.78 10.45
CA SER A 147 -12.94 11.18 10.85
C SER A 147 -12.40 12.07 9.74
N ILE A 148 -13.15 13.12 9.40
CA ILE A 148 -12.78 14.06 8.35
C ILE A 148 -12.89 15.47 8.92
N ALA A 149 -11.79 16.22 8.89
CA ALA A 149 -11.79 17.64 9.20
C ALA A 149 -11.89 18.44 7.91
N THR A 150 -12.69 19.50 7.91
CA THR A 150 -12.79 20.44 6.79
C THR A 150 -12.00 21.72 7.07
N THR A 151 -11.65 22.44 6.00
CA THR A 151 -10.94 23.72 6.11
C THR A 151 -11.77 24.81 6.79
N SER A 152 -13.12 24.72 6.78
CA SER A 152 -13.98 25.63 7.56
C SER A 152 -14.05 25.32 9.06
N GLY A 153 -13.46 24.19 9.50
CA GLY A 153 -13.48 23.73 10.88
C GLY A 153 -14.64 22.79 11.23
N ALA A 154 -15.53 22.45 10.28
CA ALA A 154 -16.50 21.38 10.47
C ALA A 154 -15.82 20.00 10.51
N GLN A 155 -16.35 19.09 11.32
CA GLN A 155 -15.83 17.72 11.47
C GLN A 155 -16.94 16.71 11.22
N VAL A 156 -16.63 15.66 10.46
CA VAL A 156 -17.54 14.54 10.19
C VAL A 156 -16.91 13.27 10.76
N SER A 157 -17.64 12.54 11.59
CA SER A 157 -17.21 11.28 12.18
C SER A 157 -18.19 10.17 11.81
N LEU A 158 -17.67 9.05 11.32
CA LEU A 158 -18.41 7.86 10.97
C LEU A 158 -17.87 6.66 11.75
N THR A 159 -18.75 5.76 12.19
CA THR A 159 -18.36 4.47 12.76
C THR A 159 -19.22 3.35 12.18
N LEU A 160 -18.56 2.23 11.87
CA LEU A 160 -19.16 0.95 11.54
C LEU A 160 -18.71 -0.05 12.62
N ASP A 161 -19.64 -0.63 13.34
CA ASP A 161 -19.37 -1.62 14.39
C ASP A 161 -20.06 -2.95 14.03
N SER A 162 -19.34 -4.07 14.12
CA SER A 162 -19.86 -5.42 13.90
C SER A 162 -19.34 -6.37 14.98
N GLY A 163 -20.26 -6.98 15.72
CA GLY A 163 -20.00 -8.08 16.66
C GLY A 163 -20.89 -9.28 16.34
N ASP A 164 -20.72 -10.38 17.09
CA ASP A 164 -21.47 -11.63 16.84
C ASP A 164 -22.98 -11.43 16.71
N ASP A 165 -23.57 -10.66 17.63
CA ASP A 165 -25.01 -10.47 17.80
C ASP A 165 -25.49 -9.06 17.42
N GLY A 166 -24.61 -8.21 16.86
CA GLY A 166 -24.89 -6.80 16.63
C GLY A 166 -24.19 -6.20 15.40
N LEU A 167 -24.89 -5.29 14.74
CA LEU A 167 -24.37 -4.47 13.65
C LEU A 167 -24.87 -3.04 13.83
N ALA A 168 -23.97 -2.05 13.82
CA ALA A 168 -24.30 -0.66 14.09
C ALA A 168 -23.54 0.30 13.17
N VAL A 169 -24.18 1.42 12.88
CA VAL A 169 -23.59 2.53 12.13
C VAL A 169 -23.93 3.87 12.77
N GLN A 170 -22.97 4.78 12.71
CA GLN A 170 -23.15 6.16 13.15
C GLN A 170 -22.44 7.10 12.17
N MET A 171 -23.07 8.24 11.90
CA MET A 171 -22.47 9.40 11.25
C MET A 171 -22.93 10.65 11.99
N LYS A 172 -21.96 11.47 12.37
CA LYS A 172 -22.16 12.74 13.10
C LYS A 172 -21.38 13.85 12.41
N THR A 173 -22.00 15.02 12.33
CA THR A 173 -21.40 16.23 11.79
C THR A 173 -21.41 17.31 12.85
N THR A 174 -20.24 17.91 13.12
CA THR A 174 -20.11 19.09 13.99
C THR A 174 -19.67 20.28 13.15
N GLY A 175 -20.24 21.45 13.42
CA GLY A 175 -20.05 22.63 12.57
C GLY A 175 -21.00 22.65 11.35
N THR A 176 -20.81 23.63 10.46
CA THR A 176 -21.65 23.80 9.27
C THR A 176 -20.84 23.52 8.02
N LEU A 177 -21.30 22.57 7.21
CA LEU A 177 -20.66 22.22 5.94
C LEU A 177 -21.13 23.12 4.80
N ASN A 178 -20.19 23.67 4.05
CA ASN A 178 -20.47 24.40 2.82
C ASN A 178 -20.75 23.43 1.64
N PRO A 179 -21.28 23.92 0.50
CA PRO A 179 -21.59 23.06 -0.65
C PRO A 179 -20.38 22.31 -1.24
N ALA A 180 -19.19 22.93 -1.24
CA ALA A 180 -17.98 22.30 -1.76
C ALA A 180 -17.50 21.16 -0.83
N GLU A 181 -17.55 21.38 0.48
CA GLU A 181 -17.24 20.36 1.49
C GLU A 181 -18.20 19.16 1.41
N ARG A 182 -19.51 19.42 1.29
CA ARG A 182 -20.49 18.32 1.10
C ARG A 182 -20.21 17.52 -0.16
N ALA A 183 -19.87 18.18 -1.26
CA ALA A 183 -19.51 17.50 -2.49
C ALA A 183 -18.20 16.69 -2.36
N ALA A 184 -17.20 17.21 -1.64
CA ALA A 184 -15.95 16.51 -1.38
C ALA A 184 -16.17 15.26 -0.51
N LEU A 185 -16.95 15.38 0.58
CA LEU A 185 -17.33 14.26 1.44
C LEU A 185 -18.09 13.18 0.67
N ALA A 186 -19.03 13.57 -0.20
CA ALA A 186 -19.79 12.64 -1.01
C ALA A 186 -18.92 11.87 -2.02
N LYS A 187 -17.86 12.49 -2.56
CA LYS A 187 -16.90 11.83 -3.47
C LYS A 187 -16.04 10.77 -2.79
N LEU A 188 -15.88 10.83 -1.47
CA LEU A 188 -15.14 9.83 -0.70
C LEU A 188 -15.96 8.55 -0.45
N SER A 189 -17.24 8.49 -0.85
CA SER A 189 -18.13 7.35 -0.55
C SER A 189 -17.57 6.01 -1.01
N ASP A 190 -17.13 5.96 -2.26
CA ASP A 190 -16.69 4.72 -2.88
C ASP A 190 -15.32 4.32 -2.36
N ALA A 191 -14.42 5.29 -2.20
CA ALA A 191 -13.10 5.10 -1.60
C ALA A 191 -13.17 4.57 -0.16
N PHE A 192 -14.06 5.12 0.67
CA PHE A 192 -14.24 4.62 2.03
C PHE A 192 -14.78 3.19 2.04
N GLN A 193 -15.72 2.86 1.13
CA GLN A 193 -16.21 1.50 1.01
C GLN A 193 -15.14 0.53 0.53
N GLU A 194 -14.31 0.92 -0.43
CA GLU A 194 -13.18 0.10 -0.90
C GLU A 194 -12.19 -0.19 0.21
N ALA A 195 -11.89 0.80 1.06
CA ALA A 195 -11.04 0.62 2.24
C ALA A 195 -11.69 -0.36 3.24
N VAL A 196 -12.98 -0.21 3.54
CA VAL A 196 -13.75 -1.13 4.39
C VAL A 196 -13.71 -2.55 3.84
N ASP A 197 -13.97 -2.72 2.54
CA ASP A 197 -13.99 -4.02 1.86
C ASP A 197 -12.59 -4.65 1.83
N GLY A 198 -11.52 -3.85 1.67
CA GLY A 198 -10.14 -4.31 1.70
C GLY A 198 -9.72 -4.81 3.09
N ILE A 199 -10.01 -4.03 4.14
CA ILE A 199 -9.68 -4.39 5.53
C ILE A 199 -10.46 -5.63 5.98
N ALA A 200 -11.71 -5.78 5.52
CA ALA A 200 -12.57 -6.89 5.90
C ALA A 200 -12.31 -8.21 5.11
N GLN A 201 -11.35 -8.21 4.18
CA GLN A 201 -10.93 -9.41 3.45
C GLN A 201 -9.97 -10.29 4.27
N SER A 202 -9.85 -11.54 3.85
CA SER A 202 -8.86 -12.49 4.36
C SER A 202 -8.11 -13.13 3.18
N PRO A 203 -6.81 -12.81 2.95
CA PRO A 203 -6.00 -11.86 3.72
C PRO A 203 -6.46 -10.40 3.51
N PRO A 204 -6.22 -9.52 4.49
CA PRO A 204 -6.56 -8.10 4.38
C PRO A 204 -5.76 -7.40 3.27
N GLN A 205 -6.40 -6.46 2.59
CA GLN A 205 -5.80 -5.59 1.57
C GLN A 205 -5.95 -4.13 1.95
N LEU A 206 -4.93 -3.32 1.64
CA LEU A 206 -4.99 -1.87 1.81
C LEU A 206 -5.45 -1.25 0.49
N LYS A 207 -6.66 -0.69 0.51
CA LYS A 207 -7.28 0.02 -0.62
C LYS A 207 -7.56 1.45 -0.21
N LEU A 208 -6.51 2.21 0.02
CA LEU A 208 -6.54 3.55 0.61
C LEU A 208 -6.39 4.64 -0.45
N GLY A 209 -5.95 4.29 -1.67
CA GLY A 209 -5.62 5.25 -2.72
C GLY A 209 -6.71 6.28 -3.04
N GLY A 210 -7.99 5.88 -3.01
CA GLY A 210 -9.12 6.80 -3.22
C GLY A 210 -9.32 7.79 -2.08
N MET A 211 -8.98 7.40 -0.84
CA MET A 211 -9.10 8.26 0.35
C MET A 211 -7.99 9.32 0.42
N LEU A 212 -6.90 9.13 -0.33
CA LEU A 212 -5.76 10.06 -0.40
C LEU A 212 -5.94 11.16 -1.45
N GLN A 213 -6.98 11.08 -2.29
CA GLN A 213 -7.20 11.97 -3.46
C GLN A 213 -8.14 13.14 -3.17
N PHE A 214 -8.18 13.63 -1.93
CA PHE A 214 -8.98 14.81 -1.58
C PHE A 214 -8.24 16.11 -1.90
N ASP A 215 -9.02 17.19 -2.05
CA ASP A 215 -8.49 18.54 -2.19
C ASP A 215 -8.20 19.12 -0.80
N PRO A 216 -6.92 19.38 -0.45
CA PRO A 216 -6.55 19.93 0.85
C PRO A 216 -7.04 21.37 1.06
N ALA A 217 -7.49 22.05 0.00
CA ALA A 217 -8.14 23.36 0.10
C ALA A 217 -9.61 23.27 0.56
N VAL A 218 -10.19 22.05 0.58
CA VAL A 218 -11.57 21.80 1.02
C VAL A 218 -11.59 20.95 2.29
N LEU A 219 -10.86 19.83 2.29
CA LEU A 219 -10.73 18.94 3.46
C LEU A 219 -9.36 19.13 4.10
N ALA A 220 -9.33 19.41 5.40
CA ALA A 220 -8.10 19.60 6.16
C ALA A 220 -7.41 18.27 6.48
N SER A 221 -8.16 17.23 6.86
CA SER A 221 -7.61 15.88 7.10
C SER A 221 -8.64 14.79 6.87
N VAL A 222 -8.14 13.59 6.60
CA VAL A 222 -8.89 12.32 6.54
C VAL A 222 -8.17 11.29 7.40
N ASP A 223 -8.87 10.78 8.40
CA ASP A 223 -8.35 9.85 9.40
C ASP A 223 -9.21 8.57 9.42
N LEU A 224 -8.60 7.41 9.22
CA LEU A 224 -9.28 6.12 9.29
C LEU A 224 -8.62 5.27 10.38
N HIS A 225 -9.45 4.74 11.28
CA HIS A 225 -9.02 3.82 12.33
C HIS A 225 -9.85 2.54 12.24
N SER A 226 -9.19 1.39 12.21
CA SER A 226 -9.85 0.10 12.21
C SER A 226 -9.26 -0.85 13.24
N VAL A 227 -10.14 -1.60 13.88
CA VAL A 227 -9.82 -2.71 14.78
C VAL A 227 -10.65 -3.89 14.35
N VAL A 228 -10.01 -4.96 13.88
CA VAL A 228 -10.68 -6.17 13.38
C VAL A 228 -10.19 -7.37 14.18
N LYS A 229 -11.13 -8.16 14.69
CA LYS A 229 -10.83 -9.42 15.36
C LYS A 229 -10.68 -10.51 14.31
N VAL A 230 -9.58 -11.24 14.38
CA VAL A 230 -9.33 -12.38 13.49
C VAL A 230 -9.38 -13.65 14.31
N ALA A 231 -10.18 -14.61 13.82
CA ALA A 231 -10.30 -15.94 14.39
C ALA A 231 -9.04 -16.77 14.12
N THR A 232 -7.97 -16.47 14.87
CA THR A 232 -6.75 -17.27 15.00
C THR A 232 -6.76 -18.02 16.33
N GLU A 233 -5.85 -18.98 16.51
CA GLU A 233 -5.59 -19.61 17.81
C GLU A 233 -4.17 -19.25 18.30
N PRO A 234 -4.01 -18.42 19.37
CA PRO A 234 -5.04 -17.65 20.07
C PRO A 234 -5.65 -16.53 19.20
N GLU A 235 -6.82 -16.02 19.58
CA GLU A 235 -7.48 -14.92 18.86
C GLU A 235 -6.56 -13.69 18.82
N THR A 236 -6.51 -13.02 17.67
CA THR A 236 -5.68 -11.83 17.48
C THR A 236 -6.48 -10.67 16.95
N THR A 237 -5.99 -9.47 17.22
CA THR A 237 -6.56 -8.22 16.73
C THR A 237 -5.64 -7.63 15.69
N GLN A 238 -6.22 -7.18 14.58
CA GLN A 238 -5.57 -6.37 13.57
C GLN A 238 -5.99 -4.92 13.76
N THR A 239 -5.03 -4.01 13.69
CA THR A 239 -5.27 -2.57 13.77
C THR A 239 -4.73 -1.88 12.52
N LEU A 240 -5.50 -0.93 11.99
CA LEU A 240 -5.07 -0.04 10.91
C LEU A 240 -5.34 1.41 11.33
N ASP A 241 -4.34 2.27 11.18
CA ASP A 241 -4.46 3.70 11.32
C ASP A 241 -3.99 4.35 10.01
N LEU A 242 -4.80 5.22 9.43
CA LEU A 242 -4.45 6.09 8.32
C LEU A 242 -4.70 7.53 8.76
N HIS A 243 -3.76 8.40 8.45
CA HIS A 243 -3.89 9.85 8.51
C HIS A 243 -3.43 10.44 7.18
N ALA A 244 -4.19 11.36 6.62
CA ALA A 244 -3.81 12.12 5.45
C ALA A 244 -4.26 13.57 5.59
N ASP A 245 -3.33 14.50 5.41
CA ASP A 245 -3.58 15.94 5.35
C ASP A 245 -2.81 16.59 4.17
N GLY A 246 -2.76 17.92 4.12
CA GLY A 246 -2.08 18.65 3.05
C GLY A 246 -0.55 18.50 3.02
N ALA A 247 0.08 18.03 4.10
CA ALA A 247 1.53 17.93 4.25
C ALA A 247 2.02 16.50 4.51
N HIS A 248 1.20 15.66 5.15
CA HIS A 248 1.60 14.35 5.65
C HIS A 248 0.59 13.29 5.26
N ARG A 249 1.10 12.10 4.97
CA ARG A 249 0.29 10.88 4.88
C ARG A 249 0.98 9.80 5.69
N LYS A 250 0.26 9.18 6.61
CA LYS A 250 0.76 8.09 7.43
C LYS A 250 -0.22 6.92 7.42
N VAL A 251 0.29 5.72 7.22
CA VAL A 251 -0.45 4.48 7.46
C VAL A 251 0.36 3.54 8.35
N SER A 252 -0.32 2.95 9.32
CA SER A 252 0.22 1.97 10.25
C SER A 252 -0.72 0.78 10.34
N PHE A 253 -0.20 -0.43 10.13
CA PHE A 253 -0.91 -1.69 10.32
C PHE A 253 -0.16 -2.54 11.34
N SER A 254 -0.90 -3.25 12.19
CA SER A 254 -0.36 -4.25 13.11
C SER A 254 -1.31 -5.44 13.18
N GLY A 255 -0.77 -6.66 13.13
CA GLY A 255 -1.54 -7.89 13.22
C GLY A 255 -0.68 -9.10 13.58
N ALA A 256 -1.29 -10.29 13.56
CA ALA A 256 -0.60 -11.53 13.96
C ALA A 256 0.68 -11.83 13.17
N ALA A 257 0.67 -11.55 11.85
CA ALA A 257 1.80 -11.79 10.97
C ALA A 257 2.93 -10.76 11.15
N GLY A 258 2.63 -9.56 11.63
CA GLY A 258 3.60 -8.48 11.76
C GLY A 258 2.96 -7.10 11.65
N ALA A 259 3.80 -6.10 11.42
CA ALA A 259 3.44 -4.70 11.28
C ALA A 259 3.99 -4.07 10.00
N VAL A 260 3.27 -3.07 9.49
CA VAL A 260 3.61 -2.25 8.33
C VAL A 260 3.47 -0.78 8.74
N ASN A 261 4.44 0.06 8.41
CA ASN A 261 4.37 1.49 8.63
C ASN A 261 4.86 2.21 7.37
N VAL A 262 4.13 3.23 6.93
CA VAL A 262 4.57 4.12 5.84
C VAL A 262 4.18 5.54 6.23
N ASN A 263 5.15 6.43 6.25
CA ASN A 263 5.00 7.85 6.51
C ASN A 263 5.58 8.64 5.35
N VAL A 264 4.81 9.57 4.78
CA VAL A 264 5.18 10.39 3.64
C VAL A 264 5.02 11.85 4.02
N ASP A 265 6.07 12.64 3.79
CA ASP A 265 6.17 14.07 4.04
C ASP A 265 6.24 14.82 2.70
N MET A 266 5.13 15.46 2.36
CA MET A 266 4.91 16.24 1.15
C MET A 266 5.25 17.73 1.35
N SER A 267 5.79 18.14 2.51
CA SER A 267 6.11 19.54 2.79
C SER A 267 7.18 20.12 1.83
N GLN A 268 8.05 19.26 1.28
CA GLN A 268 9.06 19.61 0.27
C GLN A 268 8.49 19.60 -1.16
N ILE A 269 7.43 20.37 -1.40
CA ILE A 269 6.71 20.43 -2.68
C ILE A 269 7.65 20.69 -3.87
N ALA A 270 8.68 21.53 -3.68
CA ALA A 270 9.62 21.86 -4.73
C ALA A 270 10.44 20.67 -5.25
N ALA A 271 10.60 19.61 -4.45
CA ALA A 271 11.30 18.39 -4.83
C ALA A 271 10.45 17.42 -5.67
N LEU A 272 9.13 17.62 -5.70
CA LEU A 272 8.19 16.68 -6.32
C LEU A 272 8.39 16.62 -7.83
N GLY A 273 8.49 15.40 -8.34
CA GLY A 273 8.62 15.11 -9.76
C GLY A 273 7.27 15.08 -10.47
N ASN A 274 7.34 14.85 -11.79
CA ASN A 274 6.14 14.55 -12.58
C ASN A 274 5.69 13.09 -12.37
N LYS A 275 4.46 12.77 -12.81
CA LYS A 275 3.87 11.42 -12.68
C LYS A 275 4.76 10.29 -13.19
N ALA A 276 5.46 10.48 -14.31
CA ALA A 276 6.30 9.42 -14.89
C ALA A 276 7.54 9.16 -14.03
N GLN A 277 8.14 10.22 -13.50
CA GLN A 277 9.27 10.13 -12.58
C GLN A 277 8.87 9.44 -11.26
N GLN A 278 7.72 9.84 -10.70
CA GLN A 278 7.16 9.22 -9.50
C GLN A 278 6.87 7.73 -9.71
N ALA A 279 6.21 7.36 -10.81
CA ALA A 279 5.91 5.96 -11.12
C ALA A 279 7.18 5.12 -11.27
N ALA A 280 8.21 5.65 -11.92
CA ALA A 280 9.50 4.98 -12.05
C ALA A 280 10.19 4.78 -10.69
N ALA A 281 10.19 5.81 -9.83
CA ALA A 281 10.76 5.73 -8.50
C ALA A 281 10.01 4.73 -7.61
N VAL A 282 8.67 4.78 -7.57
CA VAL A 282 7.85 3.78 -6.87
C VAL A 282 8.17 2.38 -7.37
N GLY A 283 8.20 2.17 -8.69
CA GLY A 283 8.54 0.87 -9.28
C GLY A 283 9.93 0.36 -8.84
N SER A 284 10.93 1.23 -8.77
CA SER A 284 12.27 0.87 -8.28
C SER A 284 12.27 0.44 -6.81
N TYR A 285 11.56 1.16 -5.94
CA TYR A 285 11.45 0.76 -4.54
C TYR A 285 10.67 -0.56 -4.37
N LEU A 286 9.58 -0.76 -5.11
CA LEU A 286 8.82 -2.01 -5.08
C LEU A 286 9.68 -3.20 -5.53
N GLN A 287 10.53 -3.03 -6.54
CA GLN A 287 11.49 -4.06 -6.94
C GLN A 287 12.52 -4.37 -5.86
N GLN A 288 13.02 -3.36 -5.14
CA GLN A 288 13.94 -3.56 -4.01
C GLN A 288 13.27 -4.34 -2.87
N VAL A 289 12.01 -4.06 -2.58
CA VAL A 289 11.22 -4.81 -1.60
C VAL A 289 11.09 -6.27 -2.02
N ASP A 290 10.80 -6.56 -3.30
CA ASP A 290 10.71 -7.93 -3.80
C ASP A 290 12.04 -8.69 -3.65
N LEU A 291 13.17 -8.03 -3.95
CA LEU A 291 14.50 -8.62 -3.78
C LEU A 291 14.84 -8.84 -2.30
N ALA A 292 14.50 -7.89 -1.43
CA ALA A 292 14.69 -8.02 0.01
C ALA A 292 13.83 -9.16 0.58
N ALA A 293 12.56 -9.23 0.20
CA ALA A 293 11.64 -10.28 0.62
C ALA A 293 12.09 -11.67 0.15
N ALA A 294 12.56 -11.80 -1.09
CA ALA A 294 13.10 -13.05 -1.60
C ALA A 294 14.37 -13.48 -0.85
N ARG A 295 15.27 -12.54 -0.55
CA ARG A 295 16.52 -12.80 0.17
C ARG A 295 16.31 -13.09 1.66
N GLY A 296 15.38 -12.39 2.31
CA GLY A 296 15.09 -12.51 3.74
C GLY A 296 13.94 -13.45 4.07
N HIS A 297 13.34 -14.12 3.07
CA HIS A 297 12.17 -15.00 3.26
C HIS A 297 10.99 -14.30 3.98
N GLY A 298 10.67 -13.07 3.57
CA GLY A 298 9.54 -12.31 4.14
C GLY A 298 8.19 -12.95 3.81
N ASP A 299 7.22 -12.83 4.74
CA ASP A 299 5.84 -13.29 4.52
C ASP A 299 5.21 -12.58 3.30
N ALA A 300 4.76 -13.38 2.32
CA ALA A 300 4.28 -12.86 1.04
C ALA A 300 3.05 -11.94 1.17
N SER A 301 2.15 -12.22 2.14
CA SER A 301 0.94 -11.42 2.33
C SER A 301 1.28 -10.08 2.99
N LEU A 302 2.18 -10.10 3.98
CA LEU A 302 2.65 -8.88 4.64
C LEU A 302 3.48 -8.01 3.67
N VAL A 303 4.32 -8.63 2.84
CA VAL A 303 5.09 -7.93 1.79
C VAL A 303 4.16 -7.32 0.74
N ALA A 304 3.13 -8.03 0.28
CA ALA A 304 2.13 -7.48 -0.63
C ALA A 304 1.43 -6.27 -0.01
N MET A 305 1.00 -6.36 1.25
CA MET A 305 0.38 -5.24 1.97
C MET A 305 1.30 -4.03 2.09
N PHE A 306 2.59 -4.24 2.41
CA PHE A 306 3.58 -3.16 2.45
C PHE A 306 3.73 -2.48 1.09
N LYS A 307 3.79 -3.28 0.00
CA LYS A 307 3.89 -2.75 -1.37
C LYS A 307 2.67 -1.93 -1.77
N ASP A 308 1.47 -2.42 -1.46
CA ASP A 308 0.21 -1.71 -1.72
C ASP A 308 0.19 -0.38 -0.95
N ALA A 309 0.45 -0.39 0.36
CA ALA A 309 0.57 0.81 1.17
C ALA A 309 1.60 1.79 0.59
N PHE A 310 2.81 1.31 0.30
CA PHE A 310 3.87 2.18 -0.21
C PHE A 310 3.50 2.83 -1.54
N ALA A 311 2.91 2.07 -2.47
CA ALA A 311 2.50 2.57 -3.78
C ALA A 311 1.35 3.59 -3.66
N GLU A 312 0.32 3.28 -2.87
CA GLU A 312 -0.82 4.17 -2.67
C GLU A 312 -0.43 5.47 -1.97
N MET A 313 0.36 5.36 -0.89
CA MET A 313 0.82 6.52 -0.12
C MET A 313 1.72 7.45 -0.93
N ASN A 314 2.42 6.90 -1.94
CA ASN A 314 3.26 7.64 -2.89
C ASN A 314 2.56 8.05 -4.20
N SER A 315 1.22 8.02 -4.25
CA SER A 315 0.44 8.35 -5.44
C SER A 315 -0.35 9.67 -5.33
N GLY A 316 -0.61 10.32 -6.46
CA GLY A 316 -1.64 11.37 -6.55
C GLY A 316 -1.30 12.73 -5.91
N TYR A 317 -0.01 13.07 -5.72
CA TYR A 317 0.44 14.38 -5.23
C TYR A 317 1.49 15.06 -6.15
N ASP A 318 1.39 14.91 -7.46
CA ASP A 318 2.37 15.50 -8.38
C ASP A 318 2.49 17.05 -8.27
N ALA A 319 3.60 17.60 -8.77
CA ALA A 319 3.85 19.05 -8.74
C ALA A 319 2.76 19.90 -9.44
N ALA A 320 1.93 19.32 -10.32
CA ALA A 320 0.84 20.02 -10.99
C ALA A 320 -0.47 19.99 -10.16
N SER A 321 -0.58 19.06 -9.21
CA SER A 321 -1.71 18.94 -8.27
C SER A 321 -1.59 19.88 -7.07
N VAL A 322 -0.43 20.50 -6.87
CA VAL A 322 -0.20 21.47 -5.79
C VAL A 322 -0.55 22.89 -6.26
N PRO A 323 -1.38 23.65 -5.53
CA PRO A 323 -1.76 25.01 -5.91
C PRO A 323 -0.54 25.91 -6.14
N ALA A 324 -0.57 26.74 -7.19
CA ALA A 324 0.53 27.64 -7.56
C ALA A 324 0.98 28.60 -6.42
N THR A 325 0.10 28.87 -5.45
CA THR A 325 0.39 29.64 -4.23
C THR A 325 1.25 28.89 -3.21
N GLN A 326 1.32 27.57 -3.28
CA GLN A 326 2.16 26.69 -2.44
C GLN A 326 3.42 26.19 -3.20
N GLY A 327 3.50 26.41 -4.51
CA GLY A 327 4.63 26.00 -5.36
C GLY A 327 5.88 26.90 -5.28
N ALA A 328 5.87 27.95 -4.47
CA ALA A 328 7.10 28.67 -4.14
C ALA A 328 7.89 27.80 -3.14
N GLY A 329 8.98 27.19 -3.60
CA GLY A 329 9.79 26.29 -2.78
C GLY A 329 10.32 26.94 -1.51
N VAL A 330 10.91 26.13 -0.62
CA VAL A 330 11.47 26.59 0.65
C VAL A 330 12.33 27.85 0.44
N GLY A 331 11.91 28.98 1.02
CA GLY A 331 12.62 30.27 0.90
C GLY A 331 12.51 30.96 -0.47
N GLY A 332 11.52 30.62 -1.31
CA GLY A 332 11.33 31.19 -2.65
C GLY A 332 12.25 30.60 -3.72
N LEU A 333 12.89 29.46 -3.45
CA LEU A 333 13.73 28.74 -4.41
C LEU A 333 12.86 27.94 -5.38
N THR A 334 13.21 27.96 -6.67
CA THR A 334 12.56 27.14 -7.70
C THR A 334 13.54 26.11 -8.23
N LEU A 335 13.07 24.88 -8.49
CA LEU A 335 13.90 23.83 -9.06
C LEU A 335 13.81 23.82 -10.60
N SER A 336 14.95 23.62 -11.24
CA SER A 336 15.12 23.47 -12.68
C SER A 336 14.97 22.00 -13.11
N GLY A 337 14.90 21.74 -14.42
CA GLY A 337 14.87 20.37 -14.93
C GLY A 337 16.13 19.57 -14.58
N GLU A 338 17.28 20.24 -14.50
CA GLU A 338 18.54 19.71 -14.01
C GLU A 338 18.46 19.29 -12.54
N ASP A 339 17.81 20.12 -11.70
CA ASP A 339 17.62 19.82 -10.29
C ASP A 339 16.75 18.57 -10.11
N HIS A 340 15.61 18.51 -10.80
CA HIS A 340 14.71 17.37 -10.73
C HIS A 340 15.32 16.08 -11.30
N ALA A 341 16.27 16.16 -12.23
CA ALA A 341 16.94 14.99 -12.78
C ALA A 341 17.81 14.26 -11.75
N LEU A 342 18.21 14.93 -10.67
CA LEU A 342 18.99 14.33 -9.58
C LEU A 342 18.15 13.89 -8.38
N LEU A 343 16.82 14.00 -8.48
CA LEU A 343 15.87 13.59 -7.46
C LEU A 343 15.06 12.40 -7.95
N THR A 344 14.55 11.59 -7.01
CA THR A 344 13.54 10.55 -7.34
C THR A 344 12.19 11.13 -7.75
N GLY A 345 11.92 12.39 -7.39
CA GLY A 345 10.63 13.05 -7.61
C GLY A 345 9.51 12.58 -6.67
N LEU A 346 9.82 11.71 -5.70
CA LEU A 346 8.89 11.36 -4.62
C LEU A 346 8.97 12.38 -3.49
N ALA A 347 7.91 12.44 -2.71
CA ALA A 347 7.94 13.07 -1.39
C ALA A 347 8.95 12.35 -0.49
N ASP A 348 9.36 12.99 0.59
CA ASP A 348 10.21 12.33 1.59
C ASP A 348 9.39 11.28 2.34
N PHE A 349 10.01 10.19 2.77
CA PHE A 349 9.28 9.12 3.43
C PHE A 349 10.15 8.29 4.36
N ASP A 350 9.47 7.62 5.29
CA ASP A 350 10.01 6.53 6.10
C ASP A 350 9.00 5.38 6.06
N ALA A 351 9.46 4.19 5.66
CA ALA A 351 8.62 3.04 5.48
C ALA A 351 9.30 1.78 5.99
N GLY A 352 8.54 0.90 6.65
CA GLY A 352 9.05 -0.37 7.11
C GLY A 352 7.99 -1.46 7.26
N ILE A 353 8.45 -2.69 7.15
CA ILE A 353 7.73 -3.93 7.37
C ILE A 353 8.49 -4.74 8.40
N THR A 354 7.80 -5.31 9.38
CA THR A 354 8.40 -6.18 10.39
C THR A 354 7.48 -7.35 10.67
N GLN A 355 7.97 -8.56 10.42
CA GLN A 355 7.27 -9.80 10.69
C GLN A 355 7.39 -10.15 12.19
N THR A 356 6.32 -10.73 12.74
CA THR A 356 6.35 -11.27 14.10
C THR A 356 7.38 -12.40 14.18
N SER A 357 8.35 -12.26 15.09
CA SER A 357 9.40 -13.24 15.32
C SER A 357 8.82 -14.56 15.86
N LYS A 358 9.24 -15.69 15.28
CA LYS A 358 8.79 -17.04 15.65
C LYS A 358 9.97 -17.88 16.10
N SER A 359 9.89 -18.46 17.30
CA SER A 359 10.82 -19.51 17.69
C SER A 359 10.24 -20.87 17.30
N VAL A 360 10.64 -21.37 16.12
CA VAL A 360 10.12 -22.63 15.56
C VAL A 360 10.87 -23.86 16.07
N ASN A 361 12.12 -23.70 16.49
CA ASN A 361 12.97 -24.79 16.92
C ASN A 361 12.94 -24.97 18.45
N ARG A 362 12.23 -25.99 18.94
CA ARG A 362 12.12 -26.28 20.38
C ARG A 362 13.46 -26.61 21.03
N MET A 363 14.40 -27.21 20.30
CA MET A 363 15.73 -27.53 20.82
C MET A 363 16.66 -26.32 20.87
N ARG A 364 16.35 -25.26 20.12
CA ARG A 364 17.14 -24.03 20.05
C ARG A 364 16.23 -22.81 20.12
N PRO A 365 15.66 -22.52 21.31
CA PRO A 365 14.71 -21.42 21.48
C PRO A 365 15.31 -20.02 21.23
N ALA A 366 16.64 -19.91 21.19
CA ALA A 366 17.36 -18.69 20.84
C ALA A 366 17.42 -18.41 19.33
N GLU A 367 17.07 -19.39 18.50
CA GLU A 367 16.93 -19.22 17.05
C GLU A 367 15.51 -18.72 16.74
N HIS A 368 15.44 -17.66 15.94
CA HIS A 368 14.22 -16.94 15.65
C HIS A 368 14.05 -16.77 14.15
N ASP A 369 12.85 -17.06 13.65
CA ASP A 369 12.46 -16.75 12.28
C ASP A 369 11.80 -15.37 12.26
N GLY A 370 12.31 -14.48 11.43
CA GLY A 370 11.84 -13.11 11.35
C GLY A 370 12.35 -12.40 10.11
N PHE A 371 11.66 -11.32 9.77
CA PHE A 371 11.97 -10.48 8.63
C PHE A 371 11.66 -9.03 9.00
N SER A 372 12.59 -8.13 8.77
CA SER A 372 12.40 -6.68 8.92
C SER A 372 13.08 -5.97 7.77
N TYR A 373 12.33 -5.12 7.07
CA TYR A 373 12.86 -4.30 6.00
C TYR A 373 12.42 -2.86 6.22
N GLN A 374 13.36 -1.93 6.12
CA GLN A 374 13.12 -0.49 6.26
C GLN A 374 13.69 0.23 5.06
N VAL A 375 13.00 1.27 4.60
CA VAL A 375 13.45 2.13 3.51
C VAL A 375 13.02 3.57 3.80
N SER A 376 13.91 4.52 3.57
CA SER A 376 13.63 5.94 3.79
C SER A 376 14.25 6.81 2.71
N GLN A 377 13.65 7.98 2.52
CA GLN A 377 14.16 9.05 1.68
C GLN A 377 13.98 10.39 2.40
N SER A 378 15.00 11.25 2.32
CA SER A 378 14.94 12.63 2.79
C SER A 378 15.58 13.58 1.78
N THR A 379 15.01 14.76 1.63
CA THR A 379 15.44 15.77 0.69
C THR A 379 15.65 17.10 1.42
N SER A 380 16.82 17.69 1.24
CA SER A 380 17.20 18.97 1.82
C SER A 380 17.46 19.98 0.72
N ILE A 381 16.69 21.06 0.71
CA ILE A 381 16.84 22.19 -0.20
C ILE A 381 17.15 23.43 0.64
N GLY A 382 18.22 24.14 0.30
CA GLY A 382 18.60 25.35 1.01
C GLY A 382 19.49 26.27 0.19
N GLY A 383 19.75 27.46 0.71
CA GLY A 383 20.55 28.47 0.02
C GLY A 383 20.19 29.90 0.41
N ARG A 384 21.04 30.85 0.00
CA ARG A 384 20.79 32.30 0.24
C ARG A 384 19.99 32.95 -0.88
N SER A 385 19.97 32.33 -2.06
CA SER A 385 19.36 32.86 -3.28
C SER A 385 19.27 31.75 -4.33
N GLN A 386 18.49 31.95 -5.40
CA GLN A 386 18.42 31.02 -6.52
C GLN A 386 19.81 30.67 -7.10
N GLY A 387 20.72 31.65 -7.19
CA GLY A 387 22.08 31.42 -7.70
C GLY A 387 23.04 30.75 -6.69
N ASN A 388 22.66 30.68 -5.42
CA ASN A 388 23.49 30.13 -4.34
C ASN A 388 22.63 29.16 -3.51
N ARG A 389 22.32 28.01 -4.12
CA ARG A 389 21.45 26.97 -3.56
C ARG A 389 22.16 25.62 -3.57
N PHE A 390 21.77 24.74 -2.65
CA PHE A 390 22.18 23.35 -2.61
C PHE A 390 20.95 22.46 -2.50
N ILE A 391 21.09 21.25 -3.04
CA ILE A 391 20.06 20.21 -2.99
C ILE A 391 20.77 18.92 -2.64
N ALA A 392 20.28 18.22 -1.63
CA ALA A 392 20.76 16.90 -1.24
C ALA A 392 19.57 15.95 -1.05
N GLN A 393 19.69 14.73 -1.55
CA GLN A 393 18.72 13.67 -1.34
C GLN A 393 19.44 12.43 -0.84
N HIS A 394 18.97 11.92 0.29
CA HIS A 394 19.50 10.72 0.94
C HIS A 394 18.44 9.63 0.91
N GLN A 395 18.80 8.47 0.40
CA GLN A 395 17.96 7.26 0.41
C GLN A 395 18.70 6.17 1.18
N ARG A 396 17.98 5.40 2.01
CA ARG A 396 18.56 4.30 2.79
C ARG A 396 17.64 3.09 2.79
N SER A 397 18.21 1.90 2.85
CA SER A 397 17.49 0.67 3.13
C SER A 397 18.24 -0.24 4.11
N GLN A 398 17.50 -1.00 4.89
CA GLN A 398 18.00 -1.99 5.84
C GLN A 398 17.18 -3.27 5.71
N LEU A 399 17.83 -4.42 5.53
CA LEU A 399 17.22 -5.73 5.68
C LEU A 399 17.86 -6.45 6.86
N SER A 400 17.04 -6.93 7.79
CA SER A 400 17.44 -7.91 8.80
C SER A 400 16.47 -9.08 8.74
N ALA A 401 16.99 -10.29 8.57
CA ALA A 401 16.15 -11.48 8.54
C ALA A 401 16.89 -12.68 9.12
N SER A 402 16.13 -13.63 9.61
CA SER A 402 16.63 -14.94 9.99
C SER A 402 15.58 -16.00 9.74
N TYR A 403 15.98 -17.17 9.27
CA TYR A 403 15.05 -18.22 8.90
C TYR A 403 15.73 -19.60 8.82
N HIS A 404 14.94 -20.64 9.05
CA HIS A 404 15.36 -22.02 8.86
C HIS A 404 15.06 -22.51 7.44
N MET A 405 15.97 -23.29 6.87
CA MET A 405 15.78 -24.01 5.62
C MET A 405 16.06 -25.50 5.80
N PRO A 406 15.30 -26.40 5.16
CA PRO A 406 15.55 -27.83 5.21
C PRO A 406 16.94 -28.13 4.61
N ALA A 407 17.67 -29.08 5.22
CA ALA A 407 19.00 -29.47 4.74
C ALA A 407 18.99 -30.04 3.30
N VAL A 408 17.83 -30.52 2.83
CA VAL A 408 17.60 -30.96 1.46
C VAL A 408 16.59 -30.01 0.80
N PRO A 409 16.87 -29.47 -0.40
CA PRO A 409 15.92 -28.64 -1.13
C PRO A 409 14.56 -29.34 -1.30
N GLY A 410 13.47 -28.66 -0.92
CA GLY A 410 12.12 -29.22 -0.95
C GLY A 410 11.78 -30.20 0.18
N GLY A 411 12.70 -30.46 1.10
CA GLY A 411 12.44 -31.24 2.32
C GLY A 411 11.55 -30.49 3.31
N GLN A 412 10.97 -31.21 4.27
CA GLN A 412 10.15 -30.61 5.33
C GLN A 412 11.00 -30.38 6.59
N LEU A 413 10.89 -29.19 7.19
CA LEU A 413 11.44 -28.89 8.51
C LEU A 413 10.61 -29.64 9.57
N ARG A 414 11.27 -30.48 10.37
CA ARG A 414 10.63 -31.34 11.37
C ARG A 414 10.99 -30.98 12.81
N LEU A 415 11.35 -29.73 13.11
CA LEU A 415 11.98 -29.19 14.35
C LEU A 415 11.22 -29.44 15.71
N ASP A 416 10.73 -30.66 15.95
CA ASP A 416 9.74 -31.05 16.95
C ASP A 416 10.33 -31.55 18.28
N GLY A 417 11.62 -31.94 18.30
CA GLY A 417 12.40 -32.08 19.53
C GLY A 417 13.48 -33.16 19.56
N GLY A 418 13.59 -34.02 18.55
CA GLY A 418 14.62 -35.06 18.46
C GLY A 418 15.88 -34.59 17.74
N PRO A 419 17.10 -35.00 18.15
CA PRO A 419 18.32 -34.74 17.37
C PRO A 419 18.22 -35.16 15.90
N GLU A 420 17.52 -36.26 15.62
CA GLU A 420 17.23 -36.79 14.28
C GLU A 420 16.42 -35.84 13.40
N ASP A 421 15.64 -34.93 13.98
CA ASP A 421 14.84 -33.95 13.27
C ASP A 421 15.57 -32.59 13.11
N GLN A 422 16.78 -32.45 13.69
CA GLN A 422 17.61 -31.25 13.64
C GLN A 422 18.60 -31.29 12.47
N ASN A 423 18.05 -31.35 11.25
CA ASN A 423 18.80 -31.31 9.99
C ASN A 423 18.34 -30.10 9.14
N TYR A 424 19.02 -28.97 9.30
CA TYR A 424 18.65 -27.71 8.66
C TYR A 424 19.85 -26.77 8.52
N ASP A 425 19.67 -25.78 7.67
CA ASP A 425 20.54 -24.61 7.58
C ASP A 425 19.78 -23.42 8.19
N TYR A 426 20.39 -22.72 9.15
CA TYR A 426 19.85 -21.50 9.74
C TYR A 426 20.58 -20.30 9.14
N TYR A 427 19.81 -19.40 8.53
CA TYR A 427 20.30 -18.21 7.84
C TYR A 427 20.08 -16.99 8.71
N GLN A 428 21.05 -16.08 8.71
CA GLN A 428 20.91 -14.71 9.20
C GLN A 428 21.40 -13.76 8.11
N ILE A 429 20.57 -12.77 7.79
CA ILE A 429 20.79 -11.77 6.76
C ILE A 429 20.85 -10.41 7.43
N ASP A 430 21.87 -9.64 7.08
CA ASP A 430 22.04 -8.23 7.46
C ASP A 430 22.55 -7.48 6.23
N ASP A 431 21.68 -6.66 5.64
CA ASP A 431 22.04 -5.83 4.48
C ASP A 431 21.68 -4.36 4.71
N ASN A 432 22.57 -3.48 4.26
CA ASN A 432 22.46 -2.03 4.33
C ASN A 432 22.69 -1.45 2.93
N ALA A 433 21.92 -0.45 2.53
CA ALA A 433 22.25 0.33 1.34
C ALA A 433 21.95 1.81 1.50
N SER A 434 22.70 2.64 0.78
CA SER A 434 22.48 4.08 0.71
C SER A 434 22.70 4.64 -0.69
N SER A 435 21.98 5.71 -1.01
CA SER A 435 22.15 6.53 -2.20
C SER A 435 22.11 8.00 -1.78
N ASP A 436 23.20 8.71 -2.01
CA ASP A 436 23.40 10.11 -1.65
C ASP A 436 23.60 10.91 -2.95
N ALA A 437 22.58 11.66 -3.33
CA ALA A 437 22.64 12.61 -4.44
C ALA A 437 22.81 14.02 -3.88
N MET A 438 23.78 14.77 -4.40
CA MET A 438 24.03 16.15 -3.96
C MET A 438 24.35 17.03 -5.16
N MET A 439 23.89 18.28 -5.12
CA MET A 439 24.32 19.34 -6.01
C MET A 439 24.40 20.69 -5.31
N ALA A 440 25.28 21.57 -5.79
CA ALA A 440 25.39 22.93 -5.29
C ALA A 440 25.69 23.93 -6.41
N TYR A 441 25.11 25.12 -6.25
CA TYR A 441 25.25 26.26 -7.13
C TYR A 441 25.99 27.40 -6.42
N ASP A 442 26.83 28.09 -7.18
CA ASP A 442 27.48 29.33 -6.78
C ASP A 442 27.35 30.32 -7.93
N GLN A 443 26.80 31.50 -7.62
CA GLN A 443 26.53 32.57 -8.60
C GLN A 443 25.75 32.10 -9.84
N GLY A 444 24.84 31.13 -9.67
CA GLY A 444 24.01 30.58 -10.74
C GLY A 444 24.66 29.45 -11.54
N HIS A 445 25.92 29.11 -11.27
CA HIS A 445 26.62 28.01 -11.93
C HIS A 445 26.62 26.75 -11.06
N LEU A 446 26.31 25.60 -11.67
CA LEU A 446 26.46 24.30 -11.04
C LEU A 446 27.95 24.06 -10.76
N LYS A 447 28.34 24.01 -9.48
CA LYS A 447 29.73 23.78 -9.05
C LYS A 447 30.00 22.32 -8.73
N THR A 448 29.04 21.66 -8.10
CA THR A 448 29.15 20.26 -7.72
C THR A 448 27.85 19.56 -8.04
N ALA A 449 27.98 18.32 -8.53
CA ALA A 449 26.90 17.37 -8.64
C ALA A 449 27.51 15.97 -8.51
N SER A 450 27.05 15.20 -7.54
CA SER A 450 27.60 13.87 -7.27
C SER A 450 26.51 12.90 -6.85
N LEU A 451 26.67 11.66 -7.27
CA LEU A 451 25.89 10.53 -6.78
C LEU A 451 26.84 9.53 -6.14
N ARG A 452 26.61 9.20 -4.87
CA ARG A 452 27.32 8.16 -4.13
C ARG A 452 26.35 7.07 -3.73
N GLN A 453 26.67 5.83 -4.06
CA GLN A 453 25.88 4.67 -3.69
C GLN A 453 26.77 3.66 -2.96
N SER A 454 26.20 3.00 -1.97
CA SER A 454 26.82 1.88 -1.27
C SER A 454 25.80 0.83 -0.92
N ALA A 455 26.20 -0.44 -1.01
CA ALA A 455 25.44 -1.58 -0.55
C ALA A 455 26.38 -2.54 0.17
N GLU A 456 26.02 -2.94 1.37
CA GLU A 456 26.69 -3.95 2.19
C GLU A 456 25.70 -5.07 2.45
N GLN A 457 26.14 -6.31 2.25
CA GLN A 457 25.30 -7.49 2.37
C GLN A 457 26.07 -8.54 3.16
N SER A 458 25.42 -9.15 4.14
CA SER A 458 26.01 -10.20 4.96
C SER A 458 25.06 -11.38 5.06
N THR A 459 25.59 -12.59 4.84
CA THR A 459 24.86 -13.83 5.03
C THR A 459 25.66 -14.74 5.95
N HIS A 460 25.12 -15.01 7.13
CA HIS A 460 25.65 -15.97 8.09
C HIS A 460 24.80 -17.24 8.03
N VAL A 461 25.45 -18.38 7.78
CA VAL A 461 24.81 -19.69 7.64
C VAL A 461 25.40 -20.65 8.65
N MET A 462 24.54 -21.20 9.50
CA MET A 462 24.85 -22.28 10.43
C MET A 462 24.17 -23.56 9.96
N LYS A 463 24.96 -24.58 9.67
CA LYS A 463 24.46 -25.88 9.20
C LYS A 463 24.45 -26.90 10.31
N TYR A 464 23.30 -27.53 10.52
CA TYR A 464 23.11 -28.55 11.53
C TYR A 464 22.82 -29.91 10.91
N ALA A 465 23.45 -30.95 11.46
CA ALA A 465 23.14 -32.33 11.17
C ALA A 465 23.03 -33.12 12.47
N MET A 466 21.92 -33.84 12.64
CA MET A 466 21.60 -34.59 13.85
C MET A 466 21.75 -33.75 15.15
N GLY A 467 21.38 -32.46 15.08
CA GLY A 467 21.45 -31.51 16.21
C GLY A 467 22.81 -30.86 16.45
N LYS A 468 23.85 -31.30 15.72
CA LYS A 468 25.22 -30.78 15.85
C LYS A 468 25.51 -29.76 14.77
N LEU A 469 26.15 -28.66 15.16
CA LEU A 469 26.67 -27.67 14.21
C LEU A 469 27.85 -28.32 13.45
N ILE A 470 27.72 -28.45 12.14
CA ILE A 470 28.74 -29.05 11.28
C ILE A 470 29.42 -28.03 10.36
N ALA A 471 28.80 -26.87 10.15
CA ALA A 471 29.43 -25.73 9.47
C ALA A 471 28.86 -24.41 9.99
N ASP A 472 29.71 -23.41 10.04
CA ASP A 472 29.38 -22.03 10.39
C ASP A 472 30.18 -21.14 9.43
N ARG A 473 29.48 -20.30 8.67
CA ARG A 473 30.11 -19.46 7.65
C ARG A 473 29.40 -18.12 7.52
N THR A 474 30.17 -17.04 7.56
CA THR A 474 29.72 -15.70 7.16
C THR A 474 30.30 -15.34 5.79
N THR A 475 29.46 -14.83 4.89
CA THR A 475 29.85 -14.36 3.55
C THR A 475 29.44 -12.88 3.39
N PRO A 476 30.38 -11.94 3.51
CA PRO A 476 30.13 -10.52 3.25
C PRO A 476 30.24 -10.20 1.75
N ASN A 477 29.50 -9.18 1.31
CA ASN A 477 29.55 -8.63 -0.03
C ASN A 477 29.35 -7.11 0.06
N GLN A 478 30.21 -6.31 -0.58
CA GLN A 478 30.14 -4.86 -0.53
C GLN A 478 30.35 -4.27 -1.91
N HIS A 479 29.55 -3.27 -2.25
CA HIS A 479 29.62 -2.50 -3.49
C HIS A 479 29.54 -1.02 -3.18
N SER A 480 30.37 -0.22 -3.84
CA SER A 480 30.26 1.23 -3.77
C SER A 480 30.55 1.86 -5.13
N LEU A 481 29.78 2.89 -5.45
CA LEU A 481 29.85 3.62 -6.70
C LEU A 481 29.83 5.12 -6.37
N GLN A 482 30.69 5.88 -7.03
CA GLN A 482 30.68 7.33 -6.98
C GLN A 482 30.73 7.87 -8.42
N ARG A 483 29.85 8.82 -8.74
CA ARG A 483 29.79 9.47 -10.04
C ARG A 483 29.79 10.98 -9.87
N ASP A 484 30.62 11.66 -10.64
CA ASP A 484 30.50 13.09 -10.89
C ASP A 484 29.45 13.30 -11.98
N LEU A 485 28.50 14.19 -11.74
CA LEU A 485 27.36 14.45 -12.61
C LEU A 485 27.37 15.89 -13.15
N VAL A 486 28.41 16.69 -12.86
CA VAL A 486 28.47 18.09 -13.32
C VAL A 486 28.41 18.16 -14.84
N GLU A 487 29.19 17.34 -15.54
CA GLU A 487 29.21 17.32 -17.02
C GLU A 487 27.88 16.83 -17.60
N ALA A 488 27.25 15.84 -16.97
CA ALA A 488 25.96 15.30 -17.42
C ALA A 488 24.82 16.32 -17.23
N LEU A 489 24.85 17.09 -16.14
CA LEU A 489 23.82 18.05 -15.76
C LEU A 489 24.09 19.47 -16.23
N ALA A 490 25.29 19.82 -16.67
CA ALA A 490 25.61 21.16 -17.19
C ALA A 490 26.70 21.10 -18.27
N PRO A 491 26.47 20.42 -19.41
CA PRO A 491 27.47 20.29 -20.47
C PRO A 491 27.80 21.63 -21.15
N ASP A 492 26.85 22.57 -21.16
CA ASP A 492 26.97 23.87 -21.81
C ASP A 492 27.14 25.01 -20.81
N LEU A 493 28.31 25.10 -20.16
CA LEU A 493 28.71 26.27 -19.37
C LEU A 493 29.01 27.52 -20.24
N LYS A 494 28.74 27.47 -21.56
CA LYS A 494 29.11 28.52 -22.54
C LYS A 494 28.00 28.85 -23.56
N GLY A 495 26.96 29.56 -23.11
CA GLY A 495 26.37 30.71 -23.84
C GLY A 495 25.47 30.51 -25.08
N GLU A 496 24.26 31.06 -24.95
CA GLU A 496 23.61 32.04 -25.86
C GLU A 496 23.14 31.63 -27.26
N ARG A 497 22.64 30.40 -27.47
CA ARG A 497 21.75 30.15 -28.62
C ARG A 497 20.45 29.46 -28.20
N PRO A 498 19.32 29.83 -28.83
CA PRO A 498 18.09 29.05 -28.66
C PRO A 498 18.36 27.62 -29.08
N ARG A 499 18.15 26.67 -28.17
CA ARG A 499 18.28 25.24 -28.47
C ARG A 499 17.23 24.86 -29.51
N SER A 500 17.64 24.13 -30.53
CA SER A 500 16.74 23.46 -31.46
C SER A 500 15.86 22.43 -30.74
N LEU A 501 14.74 22.05 -31.34
CA LEU A 501 13.86 21.01 -30.78
C LEU A 501 14.60 19.68 -30.55
N ASP A 502 15.49 19.31 -31.46
CA ASP A 502 16.32 18.10 -31.35
C ASP A 502 17.28 18.17 -30.16
N GLU A 503 17.91 19.33 -29.92
CA GLU A 503 18.78 19.53 -28.76
C GLU A 503 17.99 19.49 -27.45
N ILE A 504 16.78 20.03 -27.41
CA ILE A 504 15.89 19.95 -26.24
C ILE A 504 15.49 18.49 -25.97
N GLN A 505 15.13 17.72 -27.00
CA GLN A 505 14.75 16.31 -26.85
C GLN A 505 15.93 15.45 -26.38
N ARG A 506 17.12 15.62 -26.98
CA ARG A 506 18.35 14.95 -26.54
C ARG A 506 18.68 15.28 -25.09
N ARG A 507 18.52 16.56 -24.72
CA ARG A 507 18.75 17.02 -23.35
C ARG A 507 17.77 16.36 -22.37
N GLN A 508 16.49 16.29 -22.70
CA GLN A 508 15.50 15.61 -21.86
C GLN A 508 15.82 14.11 -21.72
N GLN A 509 16.30 13.46 -22.77
CA GLN A 509 16.71 12.07 -22.72
C GLN A 509 17.90 11.87 -21.76
N GLN A 510 18.93 12.71 -21.85
CA GLN A 510 20.07 12.66 -20.92
C GLN A 510 19.65 12.87 -19.46
N LEU A 511 18.74 13.83 -19.20
CA LEU A 511 18.23 14.07 -17.85
C LEU A 511 17.43 12.86 -17.32
N ARG A 512 16.69 12.16 -18.19
CA ARG A 512 16.01 10.91 -17.82
C ARG A 512 17.00 9.77 -17.53
N GLU A 513 18.10 9.69 -18.28
CA GLU A 513 19.16 8.72 -18.02
C GLU A 513 19.81 8.97 -16.65
N VAL A 514 20.10 10.24 -16.31
CA VAL A 514 20.59 10.60 -14.96
C VAL A 514 19.56 10.25 -13.89
N ALA A 515 18.29 10.60 -14.09
CA ALA A 515 17.22 10.29 -13.15
C ALA A 515 17.06 8.77 -12.94
N GLY A 516 17.36 7.95 -13.95
CA GLY A 516 17.36 6.49 -13.82
C GLY A 516 18.49 5.92 -12.95
N LEU A 517 19.54 6.70 -12.66
CA LEU A 517 20.66 6.30 -11.81
C LEU A 517 20.46 6.62 -10.33
N VAL A 518 19.62 7.62 -10.04
CA VAL A 518 19.39 8.17 -8.69
C VAL A 518 18.75 7.18 -7.71
N PRO A 519 17.75 6.35 -8.11
CA PRO A 519 17.11 5.41 -7.19
C PRO A 519 18.12 4.48 -6.52
N LEU A 520 17.87 4.18 -5.26
CA LEU A 520 18.68 3.27 -4.44
C LEU A 520 18.88 1.91 -5.12
N GLN A 521 20.09 1.37 -5.02
CA GLN A 521 20.44 0.05 -5.55
C GLN A 521 21.01 -0.82 -4.43
N ALA A 522 20.13 -1.47 -3.66
CA ALA A 522 20.53 -2.35 -2.56
C ALA A 522 21.03 -3.74 -3.02
N TYR A 523 20.63 -4.17 -4.21
CA TYR A 523 20.93 -5.48 -4.77
C TYR A 523 21.46 -5.29 -6.18
N GLY A 524 22.76 -5.51 -6.38
CA GLY A 524 23.38 -5.34 -7.68
C GLY A 524 22.78 -6.31 -8.70
N THR A 525 22.32 -5.80 -9.83
CA THR A 525 22.54 -6.50 -11.09
C THR A 525 23.90 -6.02 -11.58
N ALA A 526 24.82 -6.94 -11.86
CA ALA A 526 26.04 -6.55 -12.55
C ALA A 526 25.63 -5.80 -13.83
N PRO A 527 26.08 -4.56 -14.06
CA PRO A 527 25.82 -3.91 -15.33
C PRO A 527 26.50 -4.79 -16.41
N GLY A 528 25.68 -5.33 -17.32
CA GLY A 528 26.17 -5.96 -18.53
C GLY A 528 27.03 -4.95 -19.27
N VAL A 529 28.29 -5.32 -19.46
CA VAL A 529 29.30 -4.61 -20.26
C VAL A 529 28.87 -4.52 -21.72
#